data_AF-X5X4Z1-F1
#
_entry.id   AF-X5X4Z1-F1
#
_cell.length_a   1.000
_cell.length_b   1.000
_cell.length_c   1.000
_cell.angle_alpha   90.00
_cell.angle_beta   90.00
_cell.angle_gamma   90.00
#
_symmetry.space_group_name_H-M   'P 1'
#
loop_
_entity.id
_entity.type
_entity.pdbx_description
1 polymer ?
#
loop_
_entity_poly.entity_id
_entity_poly.type
_entity_poly.pdbx_seq_one_letter_code
_entity_poly.pdbx_strand_id
1 'polypeptide(L)'
;MELVSSIRKTSFRYIYQSDMATAEDVEKLMDLTWRSPETRNFIFWECDNGLISTLQQALDSGKIAFPELQRHWHRHPNLKSDFIRIIGEQEFEWRDLTAKSLEFFRGELELTTAERRRRDNQALAKEIAKNAPEVPLPFGGRLGLHLNKYSTIYTIVGVIVTVISIALAFI
;
A
#
# COMPACT_ATOMS: atom_id res chain seq x y z
N MET A 1 40.06 -13.41 -2.14
CA MET A 1 38.92 -12.87 -2.92
C MET A 1 37.75 -12.80 -1.97
N GLU A 2 37.37 -11.58 -1.60
CA GLU A 2 36.45 -11.28 -0.48
C GLU A 2 35.02 -11.74 -0.76
N LEU A 3 34.49 -12.57 0.13
CA LEU A 3 33.05 -12.72 0.34
C LEU A 3 32.55 -11.45 1.06
N VAL A 4 32.35 -10.36 0.31
CA VAL A 4 31.59 -9.23 0.83
C VAL A 4 30.14 -9.67 0.89
N SER A 5 29.74 -10.22 2.04
CA SER A 5 28.37 -10.53 2.39
C SER A 5 27.51 -9.30 2.07
N SER A 6 26.54 -9.43 1.17
CA SER A 6 25.58 -8.36 0.93
C SER A 6 24.79 -8.14 2.22
N ILE A 7 25.20 -7.17 3.02
CA ILE A 7 24.41 -6.70 4.16
C ILE A 7 23.15 -6.10 3.53
N ARG A 8 22.05 -6.86 3.51
CA ARG A 8 20.74 -6.31 3.18
C ARG A 8 20.44 -5.28 4.26
N LYS A 9 20.60 -3.99 3.94
CA LYS A 9 20.20 -2.91 4.83
C LYS A 9 18.68 -2.92 4.91
N THR A 10 18.15 -3.61 5.91
CA THR A 10 16.74 -3.49 6.28
C THR A 10 16.57 -2.16 6.99
N SER A 11 15.94 -1.18 6.33
CA SER A 11 15.52 0.07 6.96
C SER A 11 14.19 -0.13 7.66
N PHE A 12 13.98 0.60 8.75
CA PHE A 12 12.69 0.65 9.44
C PHE A 12 12.25 2.10 9.62
N ARG A 13 10.94 2.30 9.63
CA ARG A 13 10.31 3.60 9.83
C ARG A 13 9.25 3.49 10.93
N TYR A 14 9.30 4.41 11.89
CA TYR A 14 8.29 4.55 12.92
C TYR A 14 7.31 5.65 12.52
N ILE A 15 6.02 5.33 12.58
CA ILE A 15 4.93 6.22 12.20
C ILE A 15 3.95 6.27 13.35
N TYR A 16 3.59 7.47 13.78
CA TYR A 16 2.56 7.64 14.79
C TYR A 16 1.21 7.79 14.11
N GLN A 17 0.17 7.24 14.73
CA GLN A 17 -1.20 7.44 14.27
C GLN A 17 -1.59 8.91 14.11
N SER A 18 -1.04 9.80 14.97
CA SER A 18 -1.25 11.25 14.88
C SER A 18 -0.75 11.88 13.58
N ASP A 19 0.19 11.22 12.89
CA ASP A 19 0.79 11.72 11.64
C ASP A 19 -0.09 11.41 10.42
N MET A 20 -1.20 10.68 10.60
CA MET A 20 -2.09 10.21 9.54
C MET A 20 -3.50 10.76 9.73
N ALA A 21 -3.65 12.07 9.83
CA ALA A 21 -4.94 12.70 10.12
C ALA A 21 -5.96 12.53 8.97
N THR A 22 -5.50 12.37 7.73
CA THR A 22 -6.36 12.36 6.54
C THR A 22 -6.24 11.08 5.72
N ALA A 23 -7.23 10.85 4.84
CA ALA A 23 -7.16 9.77 3.85
C ALA A 23 -5.99 9.94 2.88
N GLU A 24 -5.58 11.18 2.60
CA GLU A 24 -4.43 11.47 1.74
C GLU A 24 -3.11 11.02 2.39
N ASP A 25 -2.99 11.16 3.71
CA ASP A 25 -1.79 10.72 4.44
C ASP A 25 -1.65 9.20 4.44
N VAL A 26 -2.78 8.49 4.59
CA VAL A 26 -2.81 7.02 4.46
C VAL A 26 -2.43 6.59 3.05
N GLU A 27 -2.95 7.26 2.01
CA GLU A 27 -2.57 6.95 0.63
C GLU A 27 -1.09 7.23 0.35
N LYS A 28 -0.52 8.33 0.88
CA LYS A 28 0.91 8.63 0.83
C LYS A 28 1.74 7.55 1.52
N LEU A 29 1.28 7.07 2.67
CA LEU A 29 1.94 5.98 3.37
C LEU A 29 1.91 4.68 2.55
N MET A 30 0.77 4.36 1.95
CA MET A 30 0.66 3.22 1.04
C MET A 30 1.60 3.36 -0.18
N ASP A 31 1.69 4.54 -0.77
CA ASP A 31 2.66 4.87 -1.83
C ASP A 31 4.09 4.62 -1.39
N LEU A 32 4.46 5.04 -0.19
CA LEU A 32 5.79 4.84 0.36
C LEU A 32 6.09 3.35 0.59
N THR A 33 5.15 2.60 1.16
CA THR A 33 5.28 1.15 1.38
C THR A 33 5.38 0.37 0.06
N TRP A 34 4.72 0.86 -1.00
CA TRP A 34 4.84 0.29 -2.33
C TRP A 34 6.20 0.56 -2.96
N ARG A 35 6.70 1.81 -2.89
CA ARG A 35 7.97 2.23 -3.53
C ARG A 35 9.22 1.68 -2.85
N SER A 36 9.16 1.41 -1.55
CA SER A 36 10.29 0.95 -0.75
C SER A 36 9.95 -0.35 0.00
N PRO A 37 9.77 -1.48 -0.71
CA PRO A 37 9.36 -2.75 -0.10
C PRO A 37 10.38 -3.31 0.90
N GLU A 38 11.64 -2.88 0.82
CA GLU A 38 12.72 -3.23 1.76
C GLU A 38 12.62 -2.50 3.11
N THR A 39 11.79 -1.45 3.19
CA THR A 39 11.57 -0.68 4.42
C THR A 39 10.38 -1.23 5.20
N ARG A 40 10.62 -1.66 6.44
CA ARG A 40 9.55 -2.07 7.37
C ARG A 40 8.91 -0.82 7.99
N ASN A 41 7.60 -0.65 7.79
CA ASN A 41 6.86 0.48 8.34
C ASN A 41 6.12 0.03 9.59
N PHE A 42 6.52 0.51 10.76
CA PHE A 42 5.85 0.21 12.03
C PHE A 42 4.96 1.37 12.43
N ILE A 43 3.67 1.07 12.62
CA ILE A 43 2.68 2.03 13.10
C ILE A 43 2.46 1.81 14.59
N PHE A 44 2.47 2.89 15.36
CA PHE A 44 2.10 2.91 16.76
C PHE A 44 0.78 3.65 16.98
N TRP A 45 -0.12 3.03 17.73
CA TRP A 45 -1.38 3.63 18.16
C TRP A 45 -1.70 3.26 19.60
N GLU A 46 -2.37 4.17 20.30
CA GLU A 46 -2.74 3.98 21.70
C GLU A 46 -3.78 2.86 21.84
N CYS A 47 -3.61 2.01 22.85
CA CYS A 47 -4.50 0.88 23.06
C CYS A 47 -5.95 1.31 23.30
N ASP A 48 -6.17 2.42 24.01
CA ASP A 48 -7.50 2.88 24.41
C ASP A 48 -8.23 3.65 23.30
N ASN A 49 -7.49 4.21 22.33
CA ASN A 49 -8.07 5.03 21.25
C ASN A 49 -8.32 4.24 19.96
N GLY A 50 -7.79 3.02 19.86
CA GLY A 50 -7.91 2.20 18.65
C GLY A 50 -7.23 2.83 17.42
N LEU A 51 -7.47 2.22 16.26
CA LEU A 51 -6.98 2.75 14.99
C LEU A 51 -7.83 3.96 14.57
N ILE A 52 -7.19 4.97 13.97
CA ILE A 52 -7.92 6.07 13.31
C ILE A 52 -8.83 5.50 12.22
N SER A 53 -9.99 6.13 12.03
CA SER A 53 -11.03 5.66 11.12
C SER A 53 -10.54 5.47 9.68
N THR A 54 -9.66 6.33 9.18
CA THR A 54 -9.09 6.23 7.83
C THR A 54 -8.20 5.00 7.65
N LEU A 55 -7.36 4.70 8.65
CA LEU A 55 -6.50 3.52 8.64
C LEU A 55 -7.33 2.24 8.85
N GLN A 56 -8.33 2.30 9.72
CA GLN A 56 -9.30 1.20 9.91
C GLN A 56 -10.03 0.89 8.60
N GLN A 57 -10.51 1.92 7.86
CA GLN A 57 -11.15 1.71 6.56
C GLN A 57 -10.20 1.08 5.52
N ALA A 58 -8.92 1.46 5.51
CA ALA A 58 -7.94 0.84 4.63
C ALA A 58 -7.71 -0.65 4.98
N LEU A 59 -7.73 -0.97 6.28
CA LEU A 59 -7.63 -2.34 6.77
C LEU A 59 -8.89 -3.15 6.39
N ASP A 60 -10.08 -2.62 6.67
CA ASP A 60 -11.37 -3.27 6.39
C ASP A 60 -11.61 -3.49 4.90
N SER A 61 -11.13 -2.57 4.05
CA SER A 61 -11.19 -2.71 2.59
C SER A 61 -10.12 -3.65 2.02
N GLY A 62 -9.25 -4.22 2.85
CA GLY A 62 -8.22 -5.17 2.43
C GLY A 62 -7.10 -4.54 1.61
N LYS A 63 -6.89 -3.22 1.72
CA LYS A 63 -5.79 -2.52 1.05
C LYS A 63 -4.47 -2.72 1.80
N ILE A 64 -4.55 -2.74 3.12
CA ILE A 64 -3.41 -2.93 4.03
C ILE A 64 -3.64 -4.13 4.93
N ALA A 65 -2.57 -4.61 5.55
CA ALA A 65 -2.58 -5.65 6.57
C ALA A 65 -1.54 -5.37 7.65
N PHE A 66 -1.82 -5.89 8.85
CA PHE A 66 -0.87 -5.96 9.97
C PHE A 66 -0.55 -7.41 10.30
N PRO A 67 0.37 -8.07 9.57
CA PRO A 67 0.69 -9.49 9.78
C PRO A 67 1.23 -9.77 11.19
N GLU A 68 1.94 -8.80 11.76
CA GLU A 68 2.41 -8.86 13.13
C GLU A 68 1.88 -7.67 13.92
N LEU A 69 1.07 -7.98 14.94
CA LEU A 69 0.55 -7.02 15.91
C LEU A 69 1.11 -7.35 17.30
N GLN A 70 1.81 -6.39 17.89
CA GLN A 70 2.39 -6.52 19.22
C GLN A 70 1.80 -5.47 20.17
N ARG A 71 1.62 -5.86 21.43
CA ARG A 71 1.14 -5.01 22.53
C ARG A 71 2.26 -4.75 23.55
N HIS A 72 1.98 -3.90 24.55
CA HIS A 72 2.84 -3.55 25.67
C HIS A 72 4.05 -2.70 25.28
N TRP A 73 3.82 -1.80 24.32
CA TRP A 73 4.78 -0.78 23.95
C TRP A 73 4.51 0.50 24.72
N HIS A 74 5.55 1.12 25.24
CA HIS A 74 5.49 2.38 25.96
C HIS A 74 6.51 3.34 25.35
N ARG A 75 6.21 4.65 25.35
CA ARG A 75 7.21 5.64 24.96
C ARG A 75 8.37 5.63 25.95
N HIS A 76 9.58 5.72 25.44
CA HIS A 76 10.76 5.84 26.28
C HIS A 76 10.75 7.20 27.03
N PRO A 77 10.94 7.24 28.36
CA PRO A 77 10.75 8.46 29.15
C PRO A 77 11.70 9.60 28.76
N ASN A 78 12.92 9.26 28.33
CA ASN A 78 13.95 10.24 27.96
C ASN A 78 14.14 10.41 26.45
N LEU A 79 13.54 9.53 25.63
CA LEU A 79 13.77 9.51 24.19
C LEU A 79 12.41 9.63 23.50
N LYS A 80 12.05 10.86 23.13
CA LYS A 80 10.69 11.20 22.65
C LYS A 80 10.21 10.38 21.45
N SER A 81 11.14 9.89 20.63
CA SER A 81 10.86 9.17 19.39
C SER A 81 11.03 7.66 19.52
N ASP A 82 11.41 7.16 20.70
CA ASP A 82 11.74 5.76 20.90
C ASP A 82 10.67 5.06 21.75
N PHE A 83 10.54 3.76 21.53
CA PHE A 83 9.57 2.92 22.22
C PHE A 83 10.25 1.70 22.81
N ILE A 84 9.81 1.34 24.01
CA ILE A 84 10.24 0.14 24.70
C ILE A 84 9.08 -0.83 24.80
N ARG A 85 9.35 -2.10 24.55
CA ARG A 85 8.39 -3.18 24.80
C ARG A 85 8.70 -3.78 26.15
N ILE A 86 7.71 -3.81 27.03
CA ILE A 86 7.85 -4.36 28.37
C ILE A 86 7.09 -5.68 28.41
N ILE A 87 7.78 -6.79 28.69
CA ILE A 87 7.20 -8.13 28.78
C ILE A 87 7.83 -8.91 29.94
N GLY A 88 7.01 -9.64 30.70
CA GLY A 88 7.48 -10.55 31.76
C GLY A 88 8.13 -9.83 32.95
N GLU A 89 9.22 -10.38 33.48
CA GLU A 89 9.88 -9.88 34.70
C GLU A 89 10.44 -8.45 34.58
N GLN A 90 10.71 -7.98 33.35
CA GLN A 90 11.11 -6.58 33.07
C GLN A 90 10.00 -5.59 33.41
N GLU A 91 8.76 -6.04 33.56
CA GLU A 91 7.66 -5.20 34.02
C GLU A 91 7.93 -4.62 35.40
N PHE A 92 8.66 -5.31 36.28
CA PHE A 92 8.92 -4.82 37.64
C PHE A 92 9.89 -3.62 37.66
N GLU A 93 10.98 -3.68 36.88
CA GLU A 93 11.98 -2.59 36.83
C GLU A 93 11.44 -1.34 36.15
N TRP A 94 10.57 -1.52 35.16
CA TRP A 94 10.02 -0.41 34.37
C TRP A 94 8.64 0.05 34.86
N ARG A 95 7.97 -0.71 35.73
CA ARG A 95 6.60 -0.43 36.22
C ARG A 95 6.45 0.97 36.73
N ASP A 96 7.36 1.42 37.58
CA ASP A 96 7.23 2.74 38.21
C ASP A 96 7.43 3.89 37.21
N LEU A 97 8.23 3.66 36.17
CA LEU A 97 8.47 4.62 35.09
C LEU A 97 7.34 4.65 34.06
N THR A 98 6.63 3.53 33.86
CA THR A 98 5.55 3.40 32.88
C THR A 98 4.16 3.31 33.49
N ALA A 99 4.00 3.30 34.82
CA ALA A 99 2.70 3.19 35.51
C ALA A 99 1.71 4.30 35.13
N LYS A 100 2.22 5.45 34.66
CA LYS A 100 1.41 6.58 34.18
C LYS A 100 1.56 6.82 32.67
N SER A 101 2.33 5.99 31.96
CA SER A 101 2.56 6.16 30.53
C SER A 101 1.49 5.44 29.73
N LEU A 102 1.16 6.01 28.57
CA LEU A 102 0.22 5.41 27.64
C LEU A 102 0.80 4.10 27.08
N GLU A 103 -0.07 3.11 26.93
CA GLU A 103 0.25 1.85 26.27
C GLU A 103 -0.11 1.93 24.78
N PHE A 104 0.77 1.38 23.95
CA PHE A 104 0.64 1.38 22.50
C PHE A 104 0.64 -0.04 21.95
N PHE A 105 -0.09 -0.22 20.86
CA PHE A 105 0.12 -1.29 19.90
C PHE A 105 1.22 -0.90 18.92
N ARG A 106 1.96 -1.90 18.44
CA ARG A 106 2.87 -1.80 17.29
C ARG A 106 2.43 -2.79 16.22
N GLY A 107 2.01 -2.28 15.08
CA GLY A 107 1.69 -3.08 13.90
C GLY A 107 2.71 -2.84 12.79
N GLU A 108 3.21 -3.91 12.16
CA GLU A 108 3.93 -3.75 10.90
C GLU A 108 2.93 -3.56 9.76
N LEU A 109 3.00 -2.42 9.08
CA LEU A 109 2.15 -2.13 7.94
C LEU A 109 2.68 -2.80 6.68
N GLU A 110 1.85 -3.64 6.07
CA GLU A 110 2.07 -4.17 4.73
C GLU A 110 0.91 -3.83 3.79
N LEU A 111 1.23 -3.69 2.50
CA LEU A 111 0.21 -3.71 1.46
C LEU A 111 -0.19 -5.16 1.17
N THR A 112 -1.48 -5.41 0.99
CA THR A 112 -1.93 -6.73 0.56
C THR A 112 -1.46 -7.05 -0.85
N THR A 113 -1.36 -8.34 -1.19
CA THR A 113 -0.97 -8.79 -2.52
C THR A 113 -1.84 -8.20 -3.63
N ALA A 114 -3.15 -8.05 -3.38
CA ALA A 114 -4.09 -7.47 -4.33
C ALA A 114 -3.78 -5.99 -4.58
N GLU A 115 -3.53 -5.22 -3.51
CA GLU A 115 -3.25 -3.80 -3.62
C GLU A 115 -1.88 -3.52 -4.25
N ARG A 116 -0.85 -4.33 -3.95
CA ARG A 116 0.44 -4.27 -4.65
C ARG A 116 0.28 -4.47 -6.15
N ARG A 117 -0.39 -5.55 -6.57
CA ARG A 117 -0.65 -5.83 -8.00
C ARG A 117 -1.43 -4.72 -8.69
N ARG A 118 -2.43 -4.15 -8.01
CA ARG A 118 -3.21 -3.02 -8.53
C ARG A 118 -2.29 -1.83 -8.85
N ARG A 119 -1.38 -1.51 -7.93
CA ARG A 119 -0.42 -0.40 -8.08
C ARG A 119 0.64 -0.67 -9.15
N ASP A 120 1.15 -1.89 -9.23
CA ASP A 120 2.08 -2.30 -10.30
C ASP A 120 1.45 -2.13 -11.69
N ASN A 121 0.20 -2.59 -11.85
CA ASN A 121 -0.54 -2.43 -13.11
C ASN A 121 -0.77 -0.96 -13.47
N GLN A 122 -1.06 -0.11 -12.48
CA GLN A 122 -1.21 1.33 -12.68
C GLN A 122 0.09 1.99 -13.10
N ALA A 123 1.22 1.58 -12.51
CA ALA A 123 2.54 2.09 -12.89
C ALA A 123 2.90 1.69 -14.33
N LEU A 124 2.65 0.43 -14.70
CA LEU A 124 2.88 -0.06 -16.05
C LEU A 124 2.01 0.66 -17.08
N ALA A 125 0.72 0.87 -16.79
CA ALA A 125 -0.19 1.59 -17.68
C ALA A 125 0.26 3.06 -17.91
N LYS A 126 0.76 3.73 -16.87
CA LYS A 126 1.32 5.08 -16.98
C LYS A 126 2.57 5.12 -17.86
N GLU A 127 3.44 4.13 -17.72
CA GLU A 127 4.66 4.04 -18.53
C GLU A 127 4.34 3.77 -20.01
N ILE A 128 3.37 2.88 -20.29
CA ILE A 128 2.87 2.65 -21.65
C ILE A 128 2.27 3.92 -22.24
N ALA A 129 1.46 4.66 -21.47
CA ALA A 129 0.86 5.91 -21.94
C ALA A 129 1.92 6.98 -22.26
N LYS A 130 3.01 7.05 -21.50
CA LYS A 130 4.12 7.97 -21.75
C LYS A 130 4.92 7.63 -23.01
N ASN A 131 5.08 6.34 -23.29
CA ASN A 131 5.83 5.83 -24.44
C ASN A 131 4.94 5.50 -25.65
N ALA A 132 3.64 5.79 -25.57
CA ALA A 132 2.71 5.56 -26.66
C ALA A 132 3.09 6.50 -27.82
N PRO A 133 3.34 5.97 -29.03
CA PRO A 133 3.56 6.84 -30.18
C PRO A 133 2.32 7.71 -30.37
N GLU A 134 2.51 9.02 -30.51
CA GLU A 134 1.46 9.90 -31.03
C GLU A 134 1.15 9.42 -32.45
N VAL A 135 0.14 8.54 -32.57
CA VAL A 135 -0.36 8.15 -33.89
C VAL A 135 -1.14 9.36 -34.39
N PRO A 136 -0.66 10.08 -35.43
CA PRO A 136 -1.46 11.13 -36.01
C PRO A 136 -2.72 10.48 -36.58
N LEU A 137 -3.88 10.86 -36.05
CA LEU A 137 -5.14 10.42 -36.59
C LEU A 137 -5.23 10.94 -38.03
N PRO A 138 -5.54 10.10 -39.03
CA PRO A 138 -5.58 10.48 -40.44
C PRO A 138 -6.68 11.50 -40.79
N PHE A 139 -7.46 11.95 -39.80
CA PHE A 139 -8.49 12.96 -39.96
C PHE A 139 -8.25 14.05 -38.92
N GLY A 140 -7.86 15.25 -39.37
CA GLY A 140 -7.50 16.41 -38.55
C GLY A 140 -8.65 16.98 -37.70
N GLY A 141 -9.11 16.21 -36.73
CA GLY A 141 -10.12 16.60 -35.75
C GLY A 141 -9.58 16.48 -34.34
N ARG A 142 -9.34 17.62 -33.68
CA ARG A 142 -9.28 17.70 -32.21
C ARG A 142 -10.65 17.30 -31.67
N LEU A 143 -10.84 16.02 -31.38
CA LEU A 143 -11.94 15.55 -30.54
C LEU A 143 -11.35 15.04 -29.24
N GLY A 144 -11.51 15.84 -28.18
CA GLY A 144 -11.31 15.40 -26.81
C GLY A 144 -12.29 14.27 -26.51
N LEU A 145 -11.86 13.03 -26.71
CA LEU A 145 -12.61 11.84 -26.37
C LEU A 145 -12.10 11.32 -25.03
N HIS A 146 -12.90 11.61 -23.99
CA HIS A 146 -12.91 10.86 -22.74
C HIS A 146 -12.90 9.37 -23.07
N LEU A 147 -11.80 8.69 -22.73
CA LEU A 147 -11.68 7.24 -22.77
C LEU A 147 -12.51 6.62 -21.63
N ASN A 148 -13.82 6.58 -21.82
CA ASN A 148 -14.65 5.54 -21.24
C ASN A 148 -15.28 4.78 -22.41
N LYS A 149 -14.68 3.66 -22.83
CA LYS A 149 -15.30 2.65 -23.73
C LYS A 149 -14.40 1.43 -23.93
N TYR A 150 -14.21 0.64 -22.86
CA TYR A 150 -13.93 -0.80 -22.99
C TYR A 150 -15.16 -1.60 -23.51
N SER A 151 -16.17 -0.94 -24.09
CA SER A 151 -17.38 -1.62 -24.61
C SER A 151 -17.38 -1.81 -26.13
N THR A 152 -16.52 -1.11 -26.90
CA THR A 152 -16.59 -1.15 -28.37
C THR A 152 -15.69 -2.21 -29.00
N ILE A 153 -14.59 -2.59 -28.33
CA ILE A 153 -13.69 -3.64 -28.85
C ILE A 153 -14.39 -5.02 -28.86
N TYR A 154 -15.25 -5.30 -27.88
CA TYR A 154 -16.01 -6.55 -27.84
C TYR A 154 -17.08 -6.65 -28.95
N THR A 155 -17.62 -5.52 -29.44
CA THR A 155 -18.59 -5.54 -30.53
C THR A 155 -17.93 -5.87 -31.88
N ILE A 156 -16.72 -5.36 -32.13
CA ILE A 156 -16.01 -5.61 -33.39
C ILE A 156 -15.52 -7.07 -33.45
N VAL A 157 -14.97 -7.59 -32.35
CA VAL A 157 -14.53 -8.99 -32.29
C VAL A 157 -15.73 -9.95 -32.38
N GLY A 158 -16.86 -9.63 -31.75
CA GLY A 158 -18.09 -10.42 -31.84
C GLY A 158 -18.66 -10.53 -33.26
N VAL A 159 -18.71 -9.42 -34.00
CA VAL A 159 -19.23 -9.41 -35.38
C VAL A 159 -18.33 -10.19 -36.33
N ILE A 160 -17.00 -10.13 -36.17
CA ILE A 160 -16.06 -10.86 -37.02
C ILE A 160 -16.21 -12.38 -36.82
N VAL A 161 -16.39 -12.84 -35.58
CA VAL A 161 -16.59 -14.28 -35.30
C VAL A 161 -17.91 -14.78 -35.90
N THR A 162 -19.00 -14.02 -35.82
CA THR A 162 -20.29 -14.44 -36.39
C THR A 162 -20.27 -14.49 -37.92
N VAL A 163 -19.59 -13.57 -38.60
CA VAL A 163 -19.48 -13.57 -40.07
C VAL A 163 -18.64 -14.75 -40.56
N ILE A 164 -17.57 -15.12 -39.85
CA ILE A 164 -16.75 -16.28 -40.19
C ILE A 164 -17.52 -17.60 -39.97
N SER A 165 -18.30 -17.71 -38.90
CA SER A 165 -19.12 -18.92 -38.65
C SER A 165 -20.23 -19.12 -39.69
N ILE A 166 -20.82 -18.05 -40.21
CA ILE A 166 -21.83 -18.16 -41.28
C ILE A 166 -21.17 -18.52 -42.62
N ALA A 167 -19.98 -17.99 -42.92
CA ALA A 167 -19.26 -18.30 -44.16
C ALA A 167 -18.76 -19.76 -44.21
N LEU A 168 -18.42 -20.36 -43.06
CA LEU A 168 -17.99 -21.76 -42.96
C LEU A 168 -19.14 -22.77 -42.96
N ALA A 169 -20.39 -22.33 -42.77
CA ALA A 169 -21.56 -23.20 -42.80
C ALA A 169 -22.15 -23.40 -44.21
N PHE A 170 -21.60 -22.71 -45.22
CA PHE A 170 -22.07 -22.74 -46.62
C PHE A 170 -21.00 -23.23 -47.62
N ILE A 171 -19.96 -23.93 -47.13
CA ILE A 171 -18.97 -24.67 -47.94
C ILE A 171 -19.08 -26.15 -47.54
#